data_AF-A0A9E4XJ10-F1
#
_entry.id   AF-A0A9E4XJ10-F1
#
_cell.length_a   1.000
_cell.length_b   1.000
_cell.length_c   1.000
_cell.angle_alpha   90.00
_cell.angle_beta   90.00
_cell.angle_gamma   90.00
#
_symmetry.space_group_name_H-M   'P 1'
#
loop_
_entity.id
_entity.type
_entity.pdbx_description
1 polymer ?
#
loop_
_entity_poly.entity_id
_entity_poly.type
_entity_poly.pdbx_seq_one_letter_code
_entity_poly.pdbx_strand_id
1 'polypeptide(L)'
;MATINSVLGPMETSDMGFTLAHEHVLVTSAGIQHVYPEFIDREGTINKAVTEFKQAYSEGLRTIVDVTTIDLGRDIRMLEQVSRESGINIICATGTWRDIPRVFWSATPDMIAPLYIREIEEGIEGTGIKAAIIKVANDVGGVTPEGEIVLRAAARAQKATGVPISTHTWAPERVGEQQVRIFEDEGVDLNRVYVGHSNDTTDTGYLIGLLEKGVWIGLDRYPGGRMPGTPDWEGRTDTIKKLIDAGFGHRIMLGHDWSVTLSIASLQI
;
A
#
# COMPACT_ATOMS: atom_id res chain seq x y z
N MET A 1 18.91 -16.85 -1.54
CA MET A 1 17.79 -16.25 -0.77
C MET A 1 17.05 -15.31 -1.73
N ALA A 2 15.81 -14.92 -1.44
CA ALA A 2 15.07 -14.01 -2.34
C ALA A 2 15.48 -12.57 -2.06
N THR A 3 15.59 -11.74 -3.11
CA THR A 3 15.92 -10.32 -3.02
C THR A 3 14.68 -9.45 -3.22
N ILE A 4 14.70 -8.24 -2.64
CA ILE A 4 13.66 -7.21 -2.79
C ILE A 4 14.31 -5.84 -2.99
N ASN A 5 13.71 -4.97 -3.80
CA ASN A 5 14.19 -3.59 -3.93
C ASN A 5 13.60 -2.71 -2.82
N SER A 6 14.48 -2.07 -2.05
CA SER A 6 14.13 -0.90 -1.24
C SER A 6 14.42 0.39 -2.02
N VAL A 7 14.04 1.52 -1.45
CA VAL A 7 14.43 2.84 -1.98
C VAL A 7 15.94 3.10 -1.97
N LEU A 8 16.72 2.31 -1.21
CA LEU A 8 18.19 2.37 -1.19
C LEU A 8 18.84 1.30 -2.09
N GLY A 9 18.04 0.53 -2.84
CA GLY A 9 18.48 -0.54 -3.73
C GLY A 9 18.12 -1.95 -3.24
N PRO A 10 18.61 -2.98 -3.94
CA PRO A 10 18.34 -4.38 -3.61
C PRO A 10 18.85 -4.76 -2.22
N MET A 11 18.06 -5.56 -1.50
CA MET A 11 18.41 -6.17 -0.22
C MET A 11 17.91 -7.62 -0.16
N GLU A 12 18.52 -8.44 0.70
CA GLU A 12 18.02 -9.79 0.96
C GLU A 12 16.73 -9.72 1.79
N THR A 13 15.77 -10.58 1.48
CA THR A 13 14.50 -10.65 2.24
C THR A 13 14.70 -11.04 3.71
N SER A 14 15.83 -11.69 4.06
CA SER A 14 16.21 -11.96 5.45
C SER A 14 16.52 -10.69 6.25
N ASP A 15 16.85 -9.59 5.58
CA ASP A 15 17.26 -8.34 6.22
C ASP A 15 16.07 -7.40 6.48
N MET A 16 14.85 -7.79 6.10
CA MET A 16 13.65 -6.98 6.30
C MET A 16 13.28 -6.81 7.78
N GLY A 17 13.59 -7.78 8.64
CA GLY A 17 13.27 -7.72 10.07
C GLY A 17 11.78 -7.49 10.35
N PHE A 18 11.46 -6.87 11.50
CA PHE A 18 10.08 -6.49 11.82
C PHE A 18 9.58 -5.45 10.81
N THR A 19 8.47 -5.78 10.14
CA THR A 19 7.98 -5.07 8.96
C THR A 19 6.53 -4.67 9.13
N LEU A 20 6.21 -3.39 8.87
CA LEU A 20 4.83 -2.92 8.73
C LEU A 20 4.43 -2.92 7.25
N ALA A 21 3.34 -3.60 6.91
CA ALA A 21 2.98 -3.93 5.53
C ALA A 21 2.25 -2.82 4.76
N HIS A 22 1.86 -1.74 5.44
CA HIS A 22 1.06 -0.66 4.84
C HIS A 22 1.23 0.62 5.66
N GLU A 23 2.08 1.52 5.18
CA GLU A 23 2.32 2.82 5.80
C GLU A 23 2.49 3.90 4.72
N HIS A 24 2.62 5.15 5.13
CA HIS A 24 2.87 6.30 4.28
C HIS A 24 3.80 7.31 4.96
N VAL A 25 4.82 7.80 4.25
CA VAL A 25 5.59 8.96 4.71
C VAL A 25 4.83 10.25 4.43
N LEU A 26 4.30 10.40 3.22
CA LEU A 26 3.54 11.57 2.80
C LEU A 26 2.33 11.11 1.99
N VAL A 27 1.18 11.70 2.26
CA VAL A 27 0.00 11.58 1.42
C VAL A 27 -0.45 12.98 0.98
N THR A 28 -0.62 13.16 -0.31
CA THR A 28 -1.18 14.36 -0.93
C THR A 28 -1.85 14.01 -2.26
N SER A 29 -2.14 14.97 -3.12
CA SER A 29 -2.64 14.72 -4.47
C SER A 29 -1.53 14.81 -5.51
N ALA A 30 -1.68 14.09 -6.62
CA ALA A 30 -0.77 14.16 -7.76
C ALA A 30 -0.40 15.61 -8.12
N GLY A 31 0.91 15.89 -8.10
CA GLY A 31 1.48 17.15 -8.60
C GLY A 31 1.39 18.34 -7.64
N ILE A 32 0.73 18.22 -6.48
CA ILE A 32 0.63 19.33 -5.52
C ILE A 32 2.02 19.82 -5.08
N GLN A 33 2.96 18.90 -4.87
CA GLN A 33 4.34 19.23 -4.49
C GLN A 33 5.12 20.06 -5.52
N HIS A 34 4.62 20.12 -6.77
CA HIS A 34 5.24 20.88 -7.85
C HIS A 34 4.45 22.14 -8.20
N VAL A 35 3.12 22.07 -8.15
CA VAL A 35 2.24 23.16 -8.57
C VAL A 35 1.97 24.16 -7.43
N TYR A 36 1.78 23.65 -6.21
CA TYR A 36 1.51 24.45 -5.00
C TYR A 36 2.43 23.99 -3.86
N PRO A 37 3.77 24.14 -4.01
CA PRO A 37 4.73 23.65 -3.03
C PRO A 37 4.54 24.28 -1.64
N GLU A 38 3.93 25.46 -1.54
CA GLU A 38 3.58 26.11 -0.26
C GLU A 38 2.58 25.29 0.58
N PHE A 39 1.86 24.35 -0.02
CA PHE A 39 0.97 23.44 0.70
C PHE A 39 1.70 22.25 1.31
N ILE A 40 2.98 22.04 0.98
CA ILE A 40 3.76 20.88 1.45
C ILE A 40 5.02 21.39 2.16
N ASP A 41 5.06 21.22 3.48
CA ASP A 41 6.28 21.40 4.26
C ASP A 41 7.13 20.14 4.11
N ARG A 42 7.84 20.08 2.98
CA ARG A 42 8.64 18.92 2.58
C ARG A 42 9.75 18.62 3.60
N GLU A 43 10.48 19.64 4.01
CA GLU A 43 11.58 19.52 4.99
C GLU A 43 11.04 19.19 6.38
N GLY A 44 9.95 19.82 6.82
CA GLY A 44 9.29 19.47 8.07
C GLY A 44 8.77 18.02 8.09
N THR A 45 8.23 17.54 6.96
CA THR A 45 7.80 16.15 6.79
C THR A 45 8.98 15.19 6.90
N ILE A 46 10.11 15.47 6.24
CA ILE A 46 11.33 14.65 6.35
C ILE A 46 11.82 14.61 7.80
N ASN A 47 11.96 15.77 8.45
CA ASN A 47 12.44 15.86 9.83
C ASN A 47 11.53 15.09 10.80
N LYS A 48 10.22 15.22 10.64
CA LYS A 48 9.22 14.49 11.43
C LYS A 48 9.32 12.98 11.18
N ALA A 49 9.35 12.56 9.91
CA ALA A 49 9.45 11.15 9.53
C ALA A 49 10.73 10.50 10.07
N VAL A 50 11.88 11.18 9.93
CA VAL A 50 13.16 10.69 10.47
C VAL A 50 13.11 10.56 12.00
N THR A 51 12.46 11.51 12.68
CA THR A 51 12.30 11.47 14.15
C THR A 51 11.42 10.30 14.58
N GLU A 52 10.23 10.17 14.00
CA GLU A 52 9.27 9.10 14.33
C GLU A 52 9.84 7.72 13.98
N PHE A 53 10.50 7.56 12.83
CA PHE A 53 11.10 6.28 12.45
C PHE A 53 12.32 5.91 13.26
N LYS A 54 13.12 6.88 13.76
CA LYS A 54 14.17 6.56 14.74
C LYS A 54 13.60 6.05 16.06
N GLN A 55 12.45 6.60 16.49
CA GLN A 55 11.74 6.08 17.67
C GLN A 55 11.26 4.64 17.42
N ALA A 56 10.53 4.43 16.32
CA ALA A 56 10.05 3.09 15.94
C ALA A 56 11.20 2.08 15.72
N TYR A 57 12.33 2.52 15.16
CA TYR A 57 13.53 1.69 15.00
C TYR A 57 14.08 1.22 16.36
N SER A 58 14.07 2.11 17.36
CA SER A 58 14.50 1.77 18.72
C SER A 58 13.55 0.79 19.42
N GLU A 59 12.29 0.74 18.99
CA GLU A 59 11.28 -0.25 19.41
C GLU A 59 11.30 -1.56 18.60
N GLY A 60 12.14 -1.64 17.57
CA GLY A 60 12.40 -2.88 16.82
C GLY A 60 11.94 -2.88 15.37
N LEU A 61 11.24 -1.84 14.90
CA LEU A 61 10.88 -1.69 13.49
C LEU A 61 12.14 -1.66 12.61
N ARG A 62 12.11 -2.35 11.47
CA ARG A 62 13.22 -2.34 10.50
C ARG A 62 12.78 -1.94 9.11
N THR A 63 11.57 -2.33 8.71
CA THR A 63 11.07 -2.07 7.36
C THR A 63 9.64 -1.56 7.39
N ILE A 64 9.32 -0.66 6.47
CA ILE A 64 7.94 -0.33 6.13
C ILE A 64 7.71 -0.56 4.63
N VAL A 65 6.47 -0.83 4.28
CA VAL A 65 6.00 -0.77 2.88
C VAL A 65 5.21 0.52 2.71
N ASP A 66 5.81 1.50 2.03
CA ASP A 66 5.14 2.73 1.63
C ASP A 66 4.35 2.48 0.35
N VAL A 67 3.02 2.47 0.48
CA VAL A 67 2.10 2.19 -0.63
C VAL A 67 1.51 3.44 -1.26
N THR A 68 2.19 4.58 -1.14
CA THR A 68 1.83 5.83 -1.81
C THR A 68 2.08 5.71 -3.31
N THR A 69 1.04 5.90 -4.12
CA THR A 69 1.07 5.84 -5.59
C THR A 69 1.23 7.23 -6.21
N ILE A 70 1.30 7.29 -7.55
CA ILE A 70 1.40 8.55 -8.30
C ILE A 70 0.27 9.53 -7.96
N ASP A 71 -0.96 9.04 -7.80
CA ASP A 71 -2.15 9.84 -7.50
C ASP A 71 -2.24 10.27 -6.03
N LEU A 72 -1.60 9.51 -5.13
CA LEU A 72 -1.44 9.83 -3.71
C LEU A 72 -0.22 10.75 -3.41
N GLY A 73 0.42 11.28 -4.46
CA GLY A 73 1.46 12.29 -4.30
C GLY A 73 2.83 11.74 -3.87
N ARG A 74 3.16 10.51 -4.24
CA ARG A 74 4.47 9.87 -3.97
C ARG A 74 5.64 10.80 -4.30
N ASP A 75 6.53 11.00 -3.33
CA ASP A 75 7.84 11.66 -3.51
C ASP A 75 8.96 10.64 -3.27
N ILE A 76 9.46 10.03 -4.35
CA ILE A 76 10.43 8.93 -4.24
C ILE A 76 11.77 9.37 -3.64
N ARG A 77 12.16 10.64 -3.83
CA ARG A 77 13.41 11.20 -3.29
C ARG A 77 13.29 11.48 -1.80
N MET A 78 12.09 11.88 -1.34
CA MET A 78 11.79 11.97 0.09
C MET A 78 11.90 10.59 0.75
N LEU A 79 11.33 9.55 0.15
CA LEU A 79 11.43 8.19 0.69
C LEU A 79 12.90 7.74 0.79
N GLU A 80 13.71 8.00 -0.23
CA GLU A 80 15.14 7.70 -0.20
C GLU A 80 15.86 8.41 0.95
N GLN A 81 15.63 9.71 1.11
CA GLN A 81 16.25 10.52 2.15
C GLN A 81 15.83 10.05 3.56
N VAL A 82 14.53 9.85 3.77
CA VAL A 82 13.97 9.38 5.05
C VAL A 82 14.52 8.00 5.41
N SER A 83 14.57 7.07 4.44
CA SER A 83 15.15 5.73 4.63
C SER A 83 16.61 5.83 5.08
N ARG A 84 17.42 6.62 4.36
CA ARG A 84 18.85 6.82 4.66
C ARG A 84 19.11 7.43 6.03
N GLU A 85 18.32 8.43 6.42
CA GLU A 85 18.54 9.18 7.66
C GLU A 85 17.95 8.51 8.91
N SER A 86 16.87 7.74 8.75
CA SER A 86 16.21 7.01 9.84
C SER A 86 16.81 5.63 10.10
N GLY A 87 17.37 5.00 9.07
CA GLY A 87 17.82 3.60 9.10
C GLY A 87 16.70 2.57 8.91
N ILE A 88 15.46 3.02 8.65
CA ILE A 88 14.35 2.14 8.25
C ILE A 88 14.45 1.83 6.77
N ASN A 89 14.36 0.55 6.40
CA ASN A 89 14.19 0.16 5.01
C ASN A 89 12.79 0.57 4.54
N ILE A 90 12.69 1.25 3.40
CA ILE A 90 11.41 1.60 2.80
C ILE A 90 11.26 0.83 1.48
N ILE A 91 10.24 -0.01 1.40
CA ILE A 91 9.80 -0.67 0.18
C ILE A 91 8.73 0.23 -0.45
N CYS A 92 8.91 0.65 -1.70
CA CYS A 92 7.99 1.60 -2.34
C CYS A 92 7.08 0.92 -3.37
N ALA A 93 5.90 1.51 -3.56
CA ALA A 93 4.91 1.05 -4.51
C ALA A 93 4.98 1.77 -5.88
N THR A 94 4.60 1.04 -6.91
CA THR A 94 3.99 1.58 -8.14
C THR A 94 2.47 1.45 -8.06
N GLY A 95 1.75 1.77 -9.13
CA GLY A 95 0.31 1.56 -9.23
C GLY A 95 -0.50 2.86 -9.20
N THR A 96 -1.79 2.73 -8.95
CA THR A 96 -2.75 3.84 -8.92
C THR A 96 -3.82 3.55 -7.90
N TRP A 97 -4.02 4.49 -6.97
CA TRP A 97 -5.03 4.43 -5.92
C TRP A 97 -6.38 4.91 -6.49
N ARG A 98 -7.15 5.70 -5.73
CA ARG A 98 -8.54 6.05 -6.01
C ARG A 98 -8.68 7.22 -6.98
N ASP A 99 -7.69 8.10 -7.06
CA ASP A 99 -7.74 9.31 -7.88
C ASP A 99 -7.19 8.99 -9.28
N ILE A 100 -7.85 8.04 -9.95
CA ILE A 100 -7.42 7.51 -11.25
C ILE A 100 -7.25 8.66 -12.26
N PRO A 101 -6.05 8.89 -12.81
CA PRO A 101 -5.81 9.95 -13.76
C PRO A 101 -6.80 9.90 -14.93
N ARG A 102 -7.35 11.06 -15.31
CA ARG A 102 -8.37 11.13 -16.39
C ARG A 102 -7.93 10.47 -17.69
N VAL A 103 -6.63 10.50 -18.00
CA VAL A 103 -6.06 9.85 -19.19
C VAL A 103 -6.20 8.32 -19.17
N PHE A 104 -6.38 7.70 -18.00
CA PHE A 104 -6.60 6.25 -17.85
C PHE A 104 -8.06 5.85 -18.06
N TRP A 105 -9.02 6.77 -18.00
CA TRP A 105 -10.45 6.43 -18.09
C TRP A 105 -10.83 5.84 -19.47
N SER A 106 -10.08 6.21 -20.51
CA SER A 106 -10.23 5.67 -21.86
C SER A 106 -9.09 4.72 -22.26
N ALA A 107 -8.23 4.33 -21.31
CA ALA A 107 -7.11 3.44 -21.59
C ALA A 107 -7.58 1.98 -21.56
N THR A 108 -6.75 1.10 -22.13
CA THR A 108 -6.86 -0.34 -21.87
C THR A 108 -5.85 -0.74 -20.80
N PRO A 109 -6.03 -1.88 -20.12
CA PRO A 109 -5.05 -2.30 -19.12
C PRO A 109 -3.65 -2.55 -19.73
N ASP A 110 -3.54 -2.86 -21.03
CA ASP A 110 -2.27 -3.01 -21.76
C ASP A 110 -1.54 -1.68 -21.99
N MET A 111 -2.23 -0.55 -21.90
CA MET A 111 -1.60 0.78 -21.96
C MET A 111 -1.04 1.20 -20.61
N ILE A 112 -1.62 0.72 -19.51
CA ILE A 112 -1.23 1.10 -18.14
C ILE A 112 -0.17 0.15 -17.58
N ALA A 113 -0.32 -1.17 -17.78
CA ALA A 113 0.61 -2.16 -17.23
C ALA A 113 2.10 -1.88 -17.56
N PRO A 114 2.48 -1.45 -18.78
CA PRO A 114 3.87 -1.09 -19.10
C PRO A 114 4.43 0.04 -18.23
N LEU A 115 3.58 0.96 -17.74
CA LEU A 115 4.00 2.03 -16.85
C LEU A 115 4.45 1.48 -15.50
N TYR A 116 3.67 0.55 -14.93
CA TYR A 116 4.01 -0.11 -13.67
C TYR A 116 5.23 -1.02 -13.82
N ILE A 117 5.29 -1.78 -14.92
CA ILE A 117 6.45 -2.65 -15.24
C ILE A 117 7.73 -1.82 -15.32
N ARG A 118 7.69 -0.66 -16.00
CA ARG A 118 8.85 0.24 -16.08
C ARG A 118 9.32 0.70 -14.69
N GLU A 119 8.41 1.07 -13.80
CA GLU A 119 8.79 1.47 -12.44
C GLU A 119 9.40 0.32 -11.61
N ILE A 120 9.02 -0.92 -11.91
CA ILE A 120 9.56 -2.13 -11.26
C ILE A 120 10.92 -2.53 -11.85
N GLU A 121 11.07 -2.49 -13.18
CA GLU A 121 12.25 -3.05 -13.87
C GLU A 121 13.35 -2.02 -14.11
N GLU A 122 12.98 -0.76 -14.35
CA GLU A 122 13.92 0.32 -14.70
C GLU A 122 14.06 1.32 -13.55
N GLY A 123 12.94 1.79 -13.02
CA GLY A 123 12.87 2.68 -11.86
C GLY A 123 11.90 3.85 -12.03
N ILE A 124 11.65 4.56 -10.93
CA ILE A 124 10.69 5.64 -10.80
C ILE A 124 11.36 6.98 -11.13
N GLU A 125 10.73 7.80 -11.99
CA GLU A 125 11.15 9.19 -12.27
C GLU A 125 12.63 9.39 -12.64
N GLY A 126 13.23 8.42 -13.33
CA GLY A 126 14.63 8.45 -13.75
C GLY A 126 15.64 8.34 -12.60
N THR A 127 15.19 7.98 -11.38
CA THR A 127 16.07 7.83 -10.21
C THR A 127 16.80 6.48 -10.18
N GLY A 128 16.32 5.49 -10.92
CA GLY A 128 16.75 4.09 -10.80
C GLY A 128 16.21 3.37 -9.56
N ILE A 129 15.45 4.04 -8.70
CA ILE A 129 14.76 3.44 -7.55
C ILE A 129 13.56 2.63 -8.08
N LYS A 130 13.52 1.34 -7.74
CA LYS A 130 12.54 0.39 -8.28
C LYS A 130 11.42 0.11 -7.29
N ALA A 131 10.18 0.11 -7.78
CA ALA A 131 9.04 -0.36 -7.01
C ALA A 131 9.14 -1.87 -6.76
N ALA A 132 8.64 -2.31 -5.60
CA ALA A 132 8.63 -3.72 -5.21
C ALA A 132 7.24 -4.19 -4.73
N ILE A 133 6.21 -3.35 -4.93
CA ILE A 133 4.80 -3.71 -4.76
C ILE A 133 3.94 -2.86 -5.72
N ILE A 134 2.82 -3.41 -6.19
CA ILE A 134 1.84 -2.70 -7.01
C ILE A 134 0.64 -2.36 -6.14
N LYS A 135 0.32 -1.07 -5.95
CA LYS A 135 -0.85 -0.63 -5.17
C LYS A 135 -2.03 -0.28 -6.09
N VAL A 136 -3.22 -0.78 -5.74
CA VAL A 136 -4.49 -0.48 -6.43
C VAL A 136 -5.62 -0.26 -5.42
N ALA A 137 -6.72 0.38 -5.83
CA ALA A 137 -7.79 0.73 -4.90
C ALA A 137 -9.20 0.66 -5.48
N ASN A 138 -10.13 0.20 -4.65
CA ASN A 138 -11.58 0.38 -4.83
C ASN A 138 -12.21 0.57 -3.45
N ASP A 139 -13.24 1.40 -3.34
CA ASP A 139 -13.77 1.88 -2.06
C ASP A 139 -15.29 1.70 -2.00
N VAL A 140 -15.99 2.48 -1.19
CA VAL A 140 -17.46 2.54 -1.11
C VAL A 140 -18.06 2.58 -2.51
N GLY A 141 -19.04 1.71 -2.78
CA GLY A 141 -19.65 1.54 -4.10
C GLY A 141 -18.98 0.50 -4.99
N GLY A 142 -17.89 -0.12 -4.53
CA GLY A 142 -17.24 -1.25 -5.19
C GLY A 142 -16.30 -0.87 -6.33
N VAL A 143 -16.14 -1.78 -7.29
CA VAL A 143 -15.25 -1.60 -8.43
C VAL A 143 -15.96 -0.81 -9.53
N THR A 144 -15.49 0.40 -9.81
CA THR A 144 -15.96 1.21 -10.95
C THR A 144 -15.37 0.70 -12.27
N PRO A 145 -15.90 1.10 -13.45
CA PRO A 145 -15.32 0.74 -14.74
C PRO A 145 -13.83 1.12 -14.86
N GLU A 146 -13.46 2.32 -14.41
CA GLU A 146 -12.07 2.78 -14.42
C GLU A 146 -11.21 2.00 -13.41
N GLY A 147 -11.79 1.67 -12.24
CA GLY A 147 -11.16 0.83 -11.24
C GLY A 147 -10.84 -0.57 -11.76
N GLU A 148 -11.73 -1.18 -12.54
CA GLU A 148 -11.48 -2.49 -13.16
C GLU A 148 -10.32 -2.42 -14.18
N ILE A 149 -10.22 -1.34 -14.96
CA ILE A 149 -9.08 -1.13 -15.88
C ILE A 149 -7.76 -1.14 -15.10
N VAL A 150 -7.71 -0.43 -13.96
CA VAL A 150 -6.51 -0.36 -13.10
C VAL A 150 -6.20 -1.71 -12.45
N LEU A 151 -7.20 -2.44 -11.95
CA LEU A 151 -7.02 -3.79 -11.38
C LEU A 151 -6.44 -4.75 -12.42
N ARG A 152 -6.99 -4.78 -13.64
CA ARG A 152 -6.48 -5.64 -14.72
C ARG A 152 -5.08 -5.22 -15.17
N ALA A 153 -4.75 -3.93 -15.11
CA ALA A 153 -3.40 -3.46 -15.42
C ALA A 153 -2.38 -3.93 -14.37
N ALA A 154 -2.75 -3.85 -13.09
CA ALA A 154 -1.94 -4.41 -12.00
C ALA A 154 -1.77 -5.93 -12.12
N ALA A 155 -2.83 -6.66 -12.49
CA ALA A 155 -2.76 -8.09 -12.75
C ALA A 155 -1.74 -8.44 -13.84
N ARG A 156 -1.73 -7.69 -14.95
CA ARG A 156 -0.79 -7.90 -16.06
C ARG A 156 0.64 -7.55 -15.65
N ALA A 157 0.84 -6.46 -14.91
CA ALA A 157 2.15 -6.10 -14.37
C ALA A 157 2.68 -7.13 -13.36
N GLN A 158 1.82 -7.65 -12.47
CA GLN A 158 2.17 -8.72 -11.52
C GLN A 158 2.60 -9.98 -12.27
N LYS A 159 1.85 -10.42 -13.28
CA LYS A 159 2.21 -11.62 -14.07
C LYS A 159 3.53 -11.45 -14.81
N ALA A 160 3.82 -10.24 -15.30
CA ALA A 160 5.06 -9.96 -16.03
C ALA A 160 6.29 -9.91 -15.11
N THR A 161 6.15 -9.39 -13.89
CA THR A 161 7.29 -9.06 -13.01
C THR A 161 7.42 -9.94 -11.76
N GLY A 162 6.35 -10.64 -11.38
CA GLY A 162 6.26 -11.42 -10.14
C GLY A 162 6.10 -10.58 -8.86
N VAL A 163 6.10 -9.25 -8.95
CA VAL A 163 5.94 -8.32 -7.81
C VAL A 163 4.52 -8.41 -7.25
N PRO A 164 4.33 -8.47 -5.91
CA PRO A 164 3.01 -8.59 -5.29
C PRO A 164 2.10 -7.38 -5.53
N ILE A 165 0.79 -7.60 -5.40
CA ILE A 165 -0.24 -6.57 -5.44
C ILE A 165 -0.73 -6.30 -4.01
N SER A 166 -0.77 -5.03 -3.61
CA SER A 166 -1.48 -4.54 -2.42
C SER A 166 -2.74 -3.82 -2.87
N THR A 167 -3.88 -4.13 -2.26
CA THR A 167 -5.13 -3.42 -2.54
C THR A 167 -5.53 -2.51 -1.38
N HIS A 168 -6.27 -1.45 -1.71
CA HIS A 168 -7.13 -0.71 -0.79
C HIS A 168 -8.56 -1.19 -1.02
N THR A 169 -9.28 -1.48 0.07
CA THR A 169 -10.68 -1.95 0.01
C THR A 169 -11.57 -1.21 1.00
N TRP A 170 -12.87 -1.22 0.73
CA TRP A 170 -13.90 -1.00 1.73
C TRP A 170 -14.46 -2.34 2.20
N ALA A 171 -13.88 -2.88 3.29
CA ALA A 171 -14.23 -4.19 3.82
C ALA A 171 -15.70 -4.34 4.28
N PRO A 172 -16.38 -3.30 4.82
CA PRO A 172 -17.80 -3.38 5.17
C PRO A 172 -18.73 -3.75 4.00
N GLU A 173 -18.37 -3.40 2.76
CA GLU A 173 -19.12 -3.77 1.54
C GLU A 173 -18.50 -4.96 0.80
N ARG A 174 -17.54 -5.66 1.41
CA ARG A 174 -16.89 -6.86 0.84
C ARG A 174 -16.24 -6.59 -0.52
N VAL A 175 -15.73 -5.38 -0.74
CA VAL A 175 -15.12 -4.97 -2.02
C VAL A 175 -13.91 -5.84 -2.40
N GLY A 176 -13.21 -6.40 -1.41
CA GLY A 176 -12.11 -7.34 -1.63
C GLY A 176 -12.52 -8.57 -2.46
N GLU A 177 -13.75 -9.07 -2.33
CA GLU A 177 -14.22 -10.18 -3.16
C GLU A 177 -14.33 -9.81 -4.64
N GLN A 178 -14.71 -8.58 -4.96
CA GLN A 178 -14.80 -8.10 -6.33
C GLN A 178 -13.40 -8.02 -6.96
N GLN A 179 -12.43 -7.46 -6.21
CA GLN A 179 -11.04 -7.38 -6.64
C GLN A 179 -10.44 -8.77 -6.86
N VAL A 180 -10.64 -9.69 -5.90
CA VAL A 180 -10.11 -11.06 -6.01
C VAL A 180 -10.72 -11.79 -7.19
N ARG A 181 -12.02 -11.64 -7.47
CA ARG A 181 -12.64 -12.22 -8.69
C ARG A 181 -11.98 -11.71 -9.98
N ILE A 182 -11.71 -10.41 -10.07
CA ILE A 182 -11.03 -9.83 -11.25
C ILE A 182 -9.61 -10.37 -11.39
N PHE A 183 -8.90 -10.56 -10.27
CA PHE A 183 -7.57 -11.18 -10.28
C PHE A 183 -7.61 -12.67 -10.65
N GLU A 184 -8.62 -13.42 -10.21
CA GLU A 184 -8.88 -14.80 -10.64
C GLU A 184 -9.13 -14.86 -12.16
N ASP A 185 -9.97 -13.96 -12.69
CA ASP A 185 -10.26 -13.86 -14.13
C ASP A 185 -9.02 -13.54 -14.96
N GLU A 186 -8.10 -12.72 -14.43
CA GLU A 186 -6.81 -12.44 -15.05
C GLU A 186 -5.76 -13.55 -14.81
N GLY A 187 -6.05 -14.58 -14.01
CA GLY A 187 -5.12 -15.66 -13.72
C GLY A 187 -3.92 -15.22 -12.87
N VAL A 188 -4.11 -14.26 -11.98
CA VAL A 188 -3.09 -13.82 -11.00
C VAL A 188 -2.85 -14.92 -9.98
N ASP A 189 -1.59 -15.10 -9.56
CA ASP A 189 -1.28 -15.89 -8.37
C ASP A 189 -1.79 -15.16 -7.13
N LEU A 190 -2.93 -15.61 -6.58
CA LEU A 190 -3.54 -14.99 -5.40
C LEU A 190 -2.64 -15.02 -4.17
N ASN A 191 -1.66 -15.92 -4.10
CA ASN A 191 -0.66 -15.92 -3.02
C ASN A 191 0.26 -14.68 -3.06
N ARG A 192 0.19 -13.87 -4.12
CA ARG A 192 0.87 -12.58 -4.30
C ARG A 192 -0.07 -11.39 -4.15
N VAL A 193 -1.30 -11.60 -3.72
CA VAL A 193 -2.30 -10.54 -3.52
C VAL A 193 -2.50 -10.30 -2.02
N TYR A 194 -2.40 -9.05 -1.62
CA TYR A 194 -2.67 -8.54 -0.28
C TYR A 194 -3.93 -7.67 -0.31
N VAL A 195 -4.95 -8.07 0.43
CA VAL A 195 -6.23 -7.35 0.55
C VAL A 195 -6.19 -6.41 1.75
N GLY A 196 -5.87 -5.14 1.52
CA GLY A 196 -5.73 -4.13 2.57
C GLY A 196 -7.04 -3.71 3.21
N HIS A 197 -6.96 -3.13 4.41
CA HIS A 197 -8.08 -2.64 5.23
C HIS A 197 -9.10 -3.73 5.60
N SER A 198 -8.68 -4.98 5.58
CA SER A 198 -9.52 -6.12 5.94
C SER A 198 -9.99 -6.07 7.39
N ASN A 199 -9.26 -5.38 8.29
CA ASN A 199 -9.70 -5.17 9.68
C ASN A 199 -10.71 -4.03 9.87
N ASP A 200 -11.22 -3.39 8.80
CA ASP A 200 -12.34 -2.44 8.92
C ASP A 200 -13.71 -3.13 9.08
N THR A 201 -13.74 -4.47 9.10
CA THR A 201 -14.91 -5.30 9.44
C THR A 201 -14.54 -6.34 10.50
N THR A 202 -15.55 -6.83 11.22
CA THR A 202 -15.44 -7.97 12.15
C THR A 202 -16.09 -9.24 11.59
N ASP A 203 -16.53 -9.22 10.33
CA ASP A 203 -17.08 -10.39 9.63
C ASP A 203 -15.96 -11.40 9.32
N THR A 204 -15.72 -12.31 10.25
CA THR A 204 -14.72 -13.38 10.08
C THR A 204 -15.08 -14.35 8.95
N GLY A 205 -16.36 -14.49 8.59
CA GLY A 205 -16.77 -15.36 7.49
C GLY A 205 -16.31 -14.81 6.14
N TYR A 206 -16.49 -13.51 5.91
CA TYR A 206 -15.91 -12.81 4.77
C TYR A 206 -14.38 -12.93 4.72
N LEU A 207 -13.71 -12.68 5.84
CA LEU A 207 -12.25 -12.69 5.91
C LEU A 207 -11.67 -14.09 5.65
N ILE A 208 -12.26 -15.13 6.26
CA ILE A 208 -11.89 -16.53 6.01
C ILE A 208 -12.13 -16.89 4.54
N GLY A 209 -13.25 -16.47 3.95
CA GLY A 209 -13.53 -16.71 2.53
C GLY A 209 -12.49 -16.11 1.58
N LEU A 210 -11.94 -14.92 1.90
CA LEU A 210 -10.80 -14.37 1.17
C LEU A 210 -9.54 -15.22 1.38
N LEU A 211 -9.21 -15.53 2.64
CA LEU A 211 -8.02 -16.32 3.00
C LEU A 211 -8.00 -17.71 2.36
N GLU A 212 -9.16 -18.37 2.24
CA GLU A 212 -9.32 -19.68 1.59
C GLU A 212 -9.02 -19.63 0.08
N LYS A 213 -9.21 -18.46 -0.56
CA LYS A 213 -8.76 -18.24 -1.95
C LYS A 213 -7.24 -18.11 -2.08
N GLY A 214 -6.51 -18.00 -0.96
CA GLY A 214 -5.06 -17.96 -0.94
C GLY A 214 -4.46 -16.55 -0.96
N VAL A 215 -5.26 -15.49 -0.76
CA VAL A 215 -4.73 -14.13 -0.58
C VAL A 215 -4.14 -13.93 0.82
N TRP A 216 -3.41 -12.84 0.98
CA TRP A 216 -3.05 -12.27 2.28
C TRP A 216 -4.07 -11.19 2.65
N ILE A 217 -4.31 -10.98 3.94
CA ILE A 217 -5.15 -9.88 4.40
C ILE A 217 -4.39 -8.90 5.26
N GLY A 218 -4.72 -7.63 5.08
CA GLY A 218 -4.20 -6.51 5.83
C GLY A 218 -5.06 -6.17 7.02
N LEU A 219 -4.53 -6.45 8.21
CA LEU A 219 -5.11 -5.92 9.44
C LEU A 219 -4.31 -4.66 9.80
N ASP A 220 -4.44 -3.68 8.91
CA ASP A 220 -3.45 -2.65 8.66
C ASP A 220 -3.91 -1.24 9.02
N ARG A 221 -5.05 -1.10 9.69
CA ARG A 221 -5.55 0.18 10.25
C ARG A 221 -5.60 0.20 11.77
N TYR A 222 -4.57 -0.31 12.46
CA TYR A 222 -4.51 -0.17 13.93
C TYR A 222 -4.27 1.29 14.36
N PRO A 223 -4.85 1.76 15.50
CA PRO A 223 -5.79 1.07 16.39
C PRO A 223 -7.23 1.01 15.86
N GLY A 224 -7.58 1.69 14.78
CA GLY A 224 -8.92 1.63 14.19
C GLY A 224 -9.83 2.79 14.55
N GLY A 225 -11.15 2.59 14.39
CA GLY A 225 -12.16 3.60 14.72
C GLY A 225 -12.09 4.88 13.89
N ARG A 226 -11.38 4.87 12.74
CA ARG A 226 -11.15 6.05 11.90
C ARG A 226 -12.43 6.55 11.22
N MET A 227 -13.36 5.64 10.94
CA MET A 227 -14.66 5.95 10.34
C MET A 227 -15.81 5.40 11.19
N PRO A 228 -16.95 6.11 11.26
CA PRO A 228 -18.15 5.60 11.91
C PRO A 228 -18.52 4.20 11.39
N GLY A 229 -18.78 3.27 12.32
CA GLY A 229 -19.17 1.90 11.98
C GLY A 229 -18.01 0.92 11.74
N THR A 230 -16.75 1.38 11.76
CA THR A 230 -15.58 0.49 11.73
C THR A 230 -15.16 0.10 13.16
N PRO A 231 -14.61 -1.11 13.37
CA PRO A 231 -14.19 -1.56 14.69
C PRO A 231 -13.03 -0.71 15.23
N ASP A 232 -13.00 -0.57 16.56
CA ASP A 232 -11.89 -0.05 17.32
C ASP A 232 -10.82 -1.12 17.55
N TRP A 233 -9.87 -0.84 18.43
CA TRP A 233 -8.72 -1.72 18.65
C TRP A 233 -9.12 -3.05 19.30
N GLU A 234 -10.16 -3.06 20.15
CA GLU A 234 -10.65 -4.28 20.81
C GLU A 234 -11.32 -5.19 19.78
N GLY A 235 -12.23 -4.65 18.97
CA GLY A 235 -12.89 -5.40 17.91
C GLY A 235 -11.91 -5.95 16.86
N ARG A 236 -10.89 -5.17 16.51
CA ARG A 236 -9.82 -5.62 15.60
C ARG A 236 -9.00 -6.75 16.22
N THR A 237 -8.59 -6.60 17.48
CA THR A 237 -7.79 -7.61 18.19
C THR A 237 -8.55 -8.93 18.36
N ASP A 238 -9.84 -8.88 18.71
CA ASP A 238 -10.70 -10.06 18.76
C ASP A 238 -10.83 -10.73 17.39
N THR A 239 -10.97 -9.94 16.32
CA THR A 239 -11.00 -10.45 14.94
C THR A 239 -9.70 -11.16 14.56
N ILE A 240 -8.53 -10.57 14.86
CA ILE A 240 -7.22 -11.23 14.62
C ILE A 240 -7.16 -12.56 15.35
N LYS A 241 -7.53 -12.55 16.64
CA LYS A 241 -7.48 -13.75 17.46
C LYS A 241 -8.33 -14.86 16.88
N LYS A 242 -9.56 -14.56 16.45
CA LYS A 242 -10.45 -15.53 15.80
C LYS A 242 -9.86 -16.12 14.52
N LEU A 243 -9.19 -15.30 13.70
CA LEU A 243 -8.54 -15.77 12.48
C LEU A 243 -7.30 -16.63 12.77
N ILE A 244 -6.53 -16.30 13.81
CA ILE A 244 -5.41 -17.13 14.28
C ILE A 244 -5.92 -18.47 14.83
N ASP A 245 -6.96 -18.45 15.67
CA ASP A 245 -7.58 -19.65 16.24
C ASP A 245 -8.17 -20.55 15.13
N ALA A 246 -8.61 -19.95 14.00
CA ALA A 246 -9.04 -20.67 12.80
C ALA A 246 -7.89 -21.18 11.90
N GLY A 247 -6.62 -20.94 12.27
CA GLY A 247 -5.44 -21.46 11.58
C GLY A 247 -4.84 -20.53 10.51
N PHE A 248 -5.34 -19.31 10.34
CA PHE A 248 -4.93 -18.38 9.28
C PHE A 248 -3.83 -17.39 9.67
N GLY A 249 -3.22 -17.53 10.86
CA GLY A 249 -2.18 -16.62 11.34
C GLY A 249 -0.99 -16.43 10.38
N HIS A 250 -0.74 -17.41 9.49
CA HIS A 250 0.32 -17.40 8.49
C HIS A 250 -0.03 -16.62 7.20
N ARG A 251 -1.19 -15.96 7.14
CA ARG A 251 -1.66 -15.14 5.99
C ARG A 251 -2.13 -13.74 6.38
N ILE A 252 -1.80 -13.31 7.59
CA ILE A 252 -2.16 -12.00 8.14
C ILE A 252 -0.91 -11.12 8.16
N MET A 253 -1.04 -9.87 7.70
CA MET A 253 -0.01 -8.85 7.94
C MET A 253 -0.61 -7.67 8.70
N LEU A 254 0.25 -6.97 9.45
CA LEU A 254 -0.12 -5.85 10.30
C LEU A 254 0.46 -4.54 9.75
N GLY A 255 -0.20 -3.46 10.12
CA GLY A 255 0.17 -2.09 9.77
C GLY A 255 -0.75 -1.11 10.48
N HIS A 256 -0.47 0.17 10.29
CA HIS A 256 -1.27 1.24 10.85
C HIS A 256 -1.98 2.06 9.78
N ASP A 257 -1.52 2.02 8.51
CA ASP A 257 -1.96 2.94 7.47
C ASP A 257 -1.75 4.38 7.99
N TRP A 258 -0.59 4.61 8.61
CA TRP A 258 -0.22 5.90 9.18
C TRP A 258 0.42 6.76 8.10
N SER A 259 0.06 8.04 8.08
CA SER A 259 0.74 9.05 7.28
C SER A 259 1.44 10.02 8.21
N VAL A 260 2.76 10.14 8.10
CA VAL A 260 3.51 11.13 8.89
C VAL A 260 2.97 12.54 8.62
N THR A 261 2.65 12.82 7.35
CA THR A 261 1.96 14.05 6.92
C THR A 261 0.80 13.72 5.97
N LEU A 262 -0.39 14.26 6.27
CA LEU A 262 -1.62 14.18 5.45
C LEU A 262 -2.31 15.56 5.29
N SER A 263 -1.73 16.63 5.85
CA SER A 263 -2.35 17.96 5.89
C SER A 263 -1.57 18.99 5.08
N ILE A 264 -2.28 20.02 4.63
CA ILE A 264 -1.67 21.25 4.10
C ILE A 264 -0.72 21.80 5.17
N ALA A 265 0.51 22.18 4.78
CA ALA A 265 1.39 22.97 5.62
C ALA A 265 0.61 24.21 6.06
N SER A 266 0.24 24.26 7.33
CA SER A 266 -0.51 25.40 7.85
C SER A 266 0.27 26.67 7.49
N LEU A 267 -0.32 27.53 6.64
CA LEU A 267 0.08 28.92 6.59
C LEU A 267 0.01 29.39 8.05
N GLN A 268 1.16 29.71 8.64
CA GLN A 268 1.18 30.51 9.85
C GLN A 268 0.56 31.85 9.46
N ILE A 269 -0.76 31.98 9.63
CA ILE A 269 -1.49 33.25 9.57
C ILE A 269 -1.64 33.74 11.01
#